data_AF-X1UW17-F1
#
_entry.id   AF-X1UW17-F1
#
_cell.length_a   1.000
_cell.length_b   1.000
_cell.length_c   1.000
_cell.angle_alpha   90.00
_cell.angle_beta   90.00
_cell.angle_gamma   90.00
#
_symmetry.space_group_name_H-M   'P 1'
#
loop_
_entity.id
_entity.type
_entity.pdbx_description
1 polymer ?
#
loop_
_entity_poly.entity_id
_entity_poly.type
_entity_poly.pdbx_seq_one_letter_code
_entity_poly.pdbx_strand_id
1 'polypeptide(L)'
;MREEEKERIKAKALKYFKEAAIVLSSQEKENMEITDLGLNDFKRIGIVLVIYVNNSRYCAKEMVLFPHQTCPEHRHPDHNDMKGKRETFRCRYGKVCLYIEGEKT
;
A
#
# COMPACT_ATOMS: atom_id res chain seq x y z
N MET A 1 -17.23 -0.94 1.06
CA MET A 1 -16.88 -2.00 0.09
C MET A 1 -17.53 -3.32 0.51
N ARG A 2 -18.14 -4.07 -0.41
CA ARG A 2 -18.77 -5.37 -0.11
C ARG A 2 -17.72 -6.48 0.05
N GLU A 3 -18.02 -7.54 0.81
CA GLU A 3 -17.06 -8.64 1.06
C GLU A 3 -16.63 -9.36 -0.23
N GLU A 4 -17.56 -9.66 -1.14
CA GLU A 4 -17.24 -10.26 -2.43
C GLU A 4 -16.27 -9.41 -3.26
N GLU A 5 -16.38 -8.08 -3.16
CA GLU A 5 -15.49 -7.14 -3.84
C GLU A 5 -14.10 -7.15 -3.21
N LYS A 6 -14.02 -7.17 -1.87
CA LYS A 6 -12.75 -7.32 -1.15
C LYS A 6 -12.03 -8.61 -1.54
N GLU A 7 -12.73 -9.74 -1.60
CA GLU A 7 -12.12 -11.02 -1.97
C GLU A 7 -11.63 -11.03 -3.42
N ARG A 8 -12.35 -10.38 -4.35
CA ARG A 8 -11.86 -10.19 -5.73
C ARG A 8 -10.60 -9.32 -5.77
N ILE A 9 -10.54 -8.28 -4.94
CA ILE A 9 -9.37 -7.39 -4.83
C ILE A 9 -8.18 -8.15 -4.23
N LYS A 10 -8.37 -8.90 -3.14
CA LYS A 10 -7.32 -9.76 -2.54
C LYS A 10 -6.78 -10.75 -3.56
N ALA A 11 -7.67 -11.50 -4.22
CA ALA A 11 -7.28 -12.48 -5.24
C ALA A 11 -6.48 -11.83 -6.38
N LYS A 12 -6.84 -10.60 -6.78
CA LYS A 12 -6.08 -9.83 -7.77
C LYS A 12 -4.72 -9.39 -7.24
N ALA A 13 -4.64 -8.86 -6.02
CA ALA A 13 -3.39 -8.43 -5.39
C ALA A 13 -2.40 -9.60 -5.20
N LEU A 14 -2.89 -10.78 -4.83
CA LEU A 14 -2.08 -12.00 -4.72
C LEU A 14 -1.39 -12.39 -6.04
N LYS A 15 -2.01 -12.09 -7.19
CA LYS A 15 -1.35 -12.27 -8.49
C LYS A 15 -0.15 -11.34 -8.63
N TYR A 16 -0.26 -10.07 -8.24
CA TYR A 16 0.86 -9.12 -8.28
C TYR A 16 2.02 -9.53 -7.38
N PHE A 17 1.74 -9.98 -6.14
CA PHE A 17 2.79 -10.50 -5.27
C PHE A 17 3.49 -11.71 -5.89
N LYS A 18 2.74 -12.61 -6.53
CA LYS A 18 3.30 -13.75 -7.25
C LYS A 18 4.19 -13.33 -8.43
N GLU A 19 3.75 -12.39 -9.28
CA GLU A 19 4.54 -11.86 -10.40
C GLU A 19 5.83 -11.17 -9.93
N ALA A 20 5.80 -10.53 -8.75
CA ALA A 20 6.97 -9.93 -8.12
C ALA A 20 7.89 -10.95 -7.41
N ALA A 21 7.57 -12.25 -7.47
CA ALA A 21 8.24 -13.33 -6.73
C ALA A 21 8.26 -13.11 -5.19
N ILE A 22 7.21 -12.49 -4.66
CA ILE A 22 7.03 -12.23 -3.22
C ILE A 22 6.15 -13.34 -2.64
N VAL A 23 6.75 -14.16 -1.78
CA VAL A 23 6.05 -15.24 -1.08
C VAL A 23 5.43 -14.67 0.20
N LEU A 24 4.12 -14.87 0.35
CA LEU A 24 3.37 -14.50 1.56
C LEU A 24 2.91 -15.77 2.29
N SER A 25 3.06 -15.76 3.61
CA SER A 25 2.48 -16.71 4.55
C SER A 25 0.95 -16.61 4.56
N SER A 26 0.27 -17.61 5.13
CA SER A 26 -1.20 -17.57 5.29
C SER A 26 -1.65 -16.37 6.13
N GLN A 27 -0.92 -16.06 7.21
CA GLN A 27 -1.24 -14.93 8.09
C GLN A 27 -1.12 -13.58 7.38
N GLU A 28 -0.09 -13.39 6.57
CA GLU A 28 0.10 -12.15 5.79
C GLU A 28 -0.99 -11.96 4.73
N LYS A 29 -1.48 -13.06 4.13
CA LYS A 29 -2.60 -13.00 3.19
C LYS A 29 -3.91 -12.64 3.89
N GLU A 30 -4.13 -13.18 5.08
CA GLU A 30 -5.33 -12.91 5.89
C GLU A 30 -5.34 -11.45 6.38
N ASN A 31 -4.20 -10.96 6.86
CA ASN A 31 -4.02 -9.59 7.35
C ASN A 31 -3.86 -8.54 6.24
N MET A 32 -4.11 -8.91 4.98
CA MET A 32 -4.04 -7.98 3.86
C MET A 32 -5.08 -6.87 4.01
N GLU A 33 -4.60 -5.63 4.04
CA GLU A 33 -5.44 -4.43 4.16
C GLU A 33 -5.84 -3.92 2.78
N ILE A 34 -7.14 -3.62 2.62
CA ILE A 34 -7.70 -2.98 1.42
C ILE A 34 -8.37 -1.70 1.87
N THR A 35 -7.93 -0.56 1.32
CA THR A 35 -8.48 0.74 1.69
C THR A 35 -8.63 1.65 0.48
N ASP A 36 -9.75 2.36 0.42
CA ASP A 36 -10.02 3.49 -0.48
C ASP A 36 -9.70 4.84 0.18
N LEU A 37 -9.09 4.79 1.37
CA LEU A 37 -8.66 5.94 2.17
C LEU A 37 -9.82 6.90 2.48
N GLY A 38 -11.04 6.35 2.62
CA GLY A 38 -12.23 7.10 3.00
C GLY A 38 -12.90 7.85 1.84
N LEU A 39 -12.45 7.63 0.59
CA LEU A 39 -12.92 8.36 -0.58
C LEU A 39 -13.95 7.59 -1.42
N ASN A 40 -14.34 6.38 -1.00
CA ASN A 40 -15.39 5.56 -1.61
C ASN A 40 -15.21 5.28 -3.12
N ASP A 41 -13.99 5.37 -3.66
CA ASP A 41 -13.68 5.06 -5.06
C ASP A 41 -12.40 4.22 -5.16
N PHE A 42 -12.42 3.01 -4.60
CA PHE A 42 -11.26 2.12 -4.61
C PHE A 42 -10.67 1.90 -6.01
N LYS A 43 -11.52 1.90 -7.06
CA LYS A 43 -11.09 1.64 -8.44
C LYS A 43 -10.08 2.68 -8.92
N ARG A 44 -10.24 3.95 -8.52
CA ARG A 44 -9.34 5.05 -8.88
C ARG A 44 -8.42 5.46 -7.75
N ILE A 45 -8.90 5.41 -6.51
CA ILE A 45 -8.22 5.90 -5.32
C ILE A 45 -8.22 4.81 -4.26
N GLY A 46 -7.04 4.27 -3.98
CA GLY A 46 -6.93 3.24 -2.97
C GLY A 46 -5.60 2.51 -3.05
N ILE A 47 -5.46 1.53 -2.16
CA ILE A 47 -4.26 0.74 -2.05
C ILE A 47 -4.54 -0.59 -1.36
N VAL A 48 -3.79 -1.62 -1.76
CA VAL A 48 -3.70 -2.88 -1.01
C VAL A 48 -2.36 -2.96 -0.31
N LEU A 49 -2.34 -3.33 0.97
CA LEU A 49 -1.12 -3.44 1.77
C LEU A 49 -1.02 -4.80 2.47
N VAL A 50 0.20 -5.27 2.64
CA VAL A 50 0.56 -6.32 3.60
C VAL A 50 1.58 -5.71 4.56
N ILE A 51 1.28 -5.76 5.86
CA ILE A 51 2.20 -5.29 6.90
C ILE A 51 3.05 -6.48 7.35
N TYR A 52 4.34 -6.47 7.00
CA TYR A 52 5.28 -7.50 7.45
C TYR A 52 5.60 -7.35 8.93
N VAL A 53 5.81 -6.10 9.36
CA VAL A 53 6.12 -5.76 10.73
C VAL A 53 5.78 -4.30 10.98
N ASN A 54 5.26 -4.03 12.17
CA ASN A 54 5.01 -2.69 12.67
C ASN A 54 5.22 -2.69 14.19
N ASN A 55 6.33 -2.13 14.65
CA ASN A 55 6.68 -2.06 16.06
C ASN A 55 7.17 -0.65 16.42
N SER A 56 7.62 -0.46 17.66
CA SER A 56 8.06 0.85 18.17
C SER A 56 9.31 1.43 17.47
N ARG A 57 10.04 0.62 16.70
CA ARG A 57 11.31 1.04 16.08
C ARG A 57 11.23 1.15 14.57
N TYR A 58 10.50 0.24 13.91
CA TYR A 58 10.41 0.24 12.45
C TYR A 58 9.15 -0.44 11.93
N CYS A 59 8.86 -0.16 10.66
CA CYS A 59 7.77 -0.77 9.92
C CYS A 59 8.27 -1.21 8.54
N ALA A 60 7.77 -2.35 8.06
CA ALA A 60 7.92 -2.77 6.68
C ALA A 60 6.58 -3.23 6.13
N LYS A 61 6.27 -2.81 4.90
CA LYS A 61 5.03 -3.11 4.21
C LYS A 61 5.34 -3.46 2.75
N GLU A 62 4.54 -4.33 2.17
CA GLU A 62 4.45 -4.48 0.71
C GLU A 62 3.12 -3.94 0.24
N MET A 63 3.12 -3.33 -0.95
CA MET A 63 1.99 -2.55 -1.46
C MET A 63 1.68 -2.94 -2.90
N VAL A 64 0.40 -2.94 -3.24
CA VAL A 64 -0.07 -3.08 -4.62
C VAL A 64 -0.97 -1.90 -4.95
N LEU A 65 -0.61 -1.19 -6.02
CA LEU A 65 -1.51 -0.30 -6.76
C LEU A 65 -1.94 -1.02 -8.03
N PHE A 66 -3.24 -1.03 -8.30
CA PHE A 66 -3.75 -1.54 -9.57
C PHE A 66 -3.48 -0.55 -10.71
N PRO A 67 -3.56 -0.99 -11.98
CA PRO A 67 -3.34 -0.11 -13.12
C PRO A 67 -4.25 1.12 -13.04
N HIS A 68 -3.64 2.30 -13.14
CA HIS A 68 -4.30 3.61 -13.06
C HIS A 68 -4.93 3.96 -11.69
N GLN A 69 -4.56 3.22 -10.63
CA GLN A 69 -4.96 3.55 -9.26
C GLN A 69 -3.97 4.54 -8.62
N THR A 70 -4.48 5.44 -7.80
CA THR A 70 -3.72 6.48 -7.10
C THR A 70 -3.85 6.31 -5.60
N CYS A 71 -2.72 6.37 -4.89
CA CYS A 71 -2.73 6.70 -3.47
C CYS A 71 -2.77 8.23 -3.35
N PRO A 72 -3.76 8.82 -2.67
CA PRO A 72 -3.90 10.26 -2.53
C PRO A 72 -2.71 10.86 -1.77
N GLU A 73 -2.48 12.15 -2.02
CA GLU A 73 -1.45 12.94 -1.35
C GLU A 73 -1.64 12.90 0.17
N HIS A 74 -0.55 12.68 0.90
CA HIS A 74 -0.51 12.73 2.35
C HIS A 74 0.93 12.96 2.82
N ARG A 75 1.08 13.29 4.11
CA ARG A 75 2.37 13.44 4.78
C ARG A 75 2.37 12.73 6.13
N HIS A 76 3.56 12.42 6.64
CA HIS A 76 3.74 11.89 8.00
C HIS A 76 4.27 13.00 8.91
N PRO A 77 3.40 13.71 9.66
CA PRO A 77 3.82 14.80 10.53
C PRO A 77 4.56 14.27 11.77
N ASP A 78 5.33 15.15 12.41
CA ASP A 78 5.86 14.91 13.76
C ASP A 78 4.70 14.67 14.75
N HIS A 79 4.90 13.78 15.72
CA HIS A 79 3.91 13.45 16.73
C HIS A 79 4.56 13.05 18.06
N ASN A 80 4.08 13.61 19.18
CA ASN A 80 4.53 13.28 20.55
C ASN A 80 6.06 13.19 20.68
N ASP A 81 6.75 14.27 20.30
CA ASP A 81 8.22 14.39 20.32
C ASP A 81 8.98 13.40 19.41
N MET A 82 8.28 12.59 18.62
CA MET A 82 8.86 11.76 17.58
C MET A 82 8.77 12.47 16.23
N LYS A 83 9.87 12.42 15.49
CA LYS A 83 9.88 12.88 14.09
C LYS A 83 8.91 12.05 13.25
N GLY A 84 8.28 12.72 12.29
CA GLY A 84 7.39 12.12 11.33
C GLY A 84 8.03 10.93 10.63
N LYS A 85 7.21 9.93 10.31
CA LYS A 85 7.68 8.68 9.71
C LYS A 85 8.48 8.99 8.44
N ARG A 86 9.75 8.59 8.44
CA ARG A 86 10.58 8.53 7.24
C ARG A 86 10.43 7.16 6.59
N GLU A 87 10.12 7.14 5.31
CA GLU A 87 9.93 5.89 4.57
C GLU A 87 10.75 5.86 3.28
N THR A 88 11.07 4.66 2.82
CA THR A 88 11.80 4.41 1.58
C THR A 88 10.95 3.53 0.71
N PHE A 89 10.69 3.96 -0.53
CA PHE A 89 9.91 3.19 -1.49
C PHE A 89 10.84 2.52 -2.49
N ARG A 90 10.60 1.24 -2.78
CA ARG A 90 11.32 0.50 -3.81
C ARG A 90 10.32 -0.25 -4.68
N CYS A 91 10.18 0.17 -5.92
CA CYS A 91 9.33 -0.55 -6.88
C CYS A 91 9.90 -1.96 -7.11
N ARG A 92 9.06 -2.98 -6.93
CA ARG A 92 9.43 -4.39 -7.12
C ARG A 92 8.94 -4.96 -8.45
N TYR A 93 7.82 -4.46 -8.95
CA TYR A 93 7.18 -4.93 -10.17
C TYR A 93 6.33 -3.81 -10.78
N GLY A 94 6.36 -3.70 -12.11
CA GLY A 94 5.63 -2.68 -12.86
C GLY A 94 6.26 -1.29 -12.81
N LYS A 95 5.42 -0.26 -12.71
CA LYS A 95 5.82 1.15 -12.71
C LYS A 95 4.97 1.93 -11.71
N VAL A 96 5.61 2.77 -10.91
CA VAL A 96 4.96 3.74 -10.02
C VAL A 96 5.49 5.14 -10.35
N CYS A 97 4.59 6.11 -10.44
CA CYS A 97 4.96 7.53 -10.49
C CYS A 97 4.77 8.08 -9.08
N LEU A 98 5.86 8.53 -8.46
CA LEU A 98 5.86 9.11 -7.13
C LEU A 98 6.06 10.63 -7.26
N TYR A 99 5.11 11.40 -6.74
CA TYR A 99 5.17 12.85 -6.68
C TYR A 99 5.47 13.25 -5.23
N ILE A 100 6.50 14.07 -5.04
CA ILE A 100 6.94 14.57 -3.73
C ILE A 100 7.12 16.09 -3.79
N GLU A 101 7.18 16.73 -2.63
CA GLU A 101 7.52 18.15 -2.53
C GLU A 101 8.87 18.44 -3.21
N GLY A 102 8.92 19.54 -3.97
CA GLY A 102 10.08 19.94 -4.77
C GLY A 102 9.69 20.82 -5.95
N GLU A 103 10.65 21.08 -6.84
CA GLU A 103 10.34 21.69 -8.14
C GLU A 103 9.46 20.75 -8.98
N LYS A 104 8.63 21.32 -9.85
CA LYS A 104 7.72 20.53 -10.69
C LYS A 104 8.53 19.67 -11.68
N THR A 105 8.28 18.37 -11.65
CA THR A 105 8.87 17.35 -12.54
C THR A 105 7.81 16.57 -13.31
#